data_AF-A0AAD5DZN1-F1
#
_entry.id   AF-A0AAD5DZN1-F1
#
_cell.length_a   1.000
_cell.length_b   1.000
_cell.length_c   1.000
_cell.angle_alpha   90.00
_cell.angle_beta   90.00
_cell.angle_gamma   90.00
#
_symmetry.space_group_name_H-M   'P 1'
#
loop_
_entity.id
_entity.type
_entity.pdbx_description
1 polymer ?
#
loop_
_entity_poly.entity_id
_entity_poly.type
_entity_poly.pdbx_seq_one_letter_code
_entity_poly.pdbx_strand_id
1 'polypeptide(L)'
;MVPMIVADRIPKLKDGSVDMLFAALTKTADRAKEVLFVVPSYYSSGASLFALQNKAANAADWGAIKGQKVCSLAGYYLNPDLKTKYGADLVEVPDEAAMLDKWVAGDCSVGELCVYLAPACTGVGSANAS
;
A
#
# COMPACT_ATOMS: atom_id res chain seq x y z
N MET A 1 -10.27 -6.83 -20.08
CA MET A 1 -9.87 -6.35 -18.75
C MET A 1 -9.37 -4.92 -18.92
N VAL A 2 -9.89 -3.96 -18.15
CA VAL A 2 -9.53 -2.53 -18.27
C VAL A 2 -8.31 -2.26 -17.38
N PRO A 3 -7.19 -1.76 -17.93
CA PRO A 3 -6.03 -1.42 -17.10
C PRO A 3 -6.38 -0.27 -16.14
N MET A 4 -5.95 -0.40 -14.89
CA MET A 4 -6.18 0.59 -13.86
C MET A 4 -5.05 0.58 -12.83
N ILE A 5 -4.64 1.78 -12.42
CA ILE A 5 -3.77 1.97 -11.26
C ILE A 5 -4.59 2.05 -9.98
N VAL A 6 -3.95 2.01 -8.81
CA VAL A 6 -4.62 2.03 -7.50
C VAL A 6 -5.51 3.26 -7.34
N ALA A 7 -5.01 4.44 -7.70
CA ALA A 7 -5.71 5.71 -7.60
C ALA A 7 -7.01 5.77 -8.42
N ASP A 8 -7.09 5.02 -9.52
CA ASP A 8 -8.22 5.09 -10.46
C ASP A 8 -9.39 4.20 -10.08
N ARG A 9 -9.21 3.26 -9.14
CA ARG A 9 -10.17 2.18 -8.86
C ARG A 9 -11.57 2.72 -8.52
N ILE A 10 -11.68 3.58 -7.51
CA ILE A 10 -12.96 4.16 -7.08
C ILE A 10 -13.51 5.16 -8.10
N PRO A 11 -12.72 6.11 -8.63
CA PRO A 11 -13.19 7.01 -9.69
C PRO A 11 -13.82 6.28 -10.88
N LYS A 12 -13.16 5.23 -11.41
CA LYS A 12 -13.67 4.45 -12.56
C LYS A 12 -14.93 3.65 -12.24
N LEU A 13 -15.13 3.26 -10.98
CA LEU A 13 -16.37 2.63 -10.55
C LEU A 13 -17.51 3.68 -10.45
N LYS A 14 -17.19 4.90 -9.99
CA LYS A 14 -18.18 5.98 -9.83
C LYS A 14 -18.62 6.59 -11.16
N ASP A 15 -17.74 6.68 -12.15
CA ASP A 15 -18.04 7.24 -13.46
C ASP A 15 -18.66 6.23 -14.45
N GLY A 16 -18.78 4.96 -14.05
CA GLY A 16 -19.38 3.90 -14.86
C GLY A 16 -18.45 3.30 -15.92
N SER A 17 -17.15 3.64 -15.91
CA SER A 17 -16.16 3.01 -16.79
C SER A 17 -16.00 1.51 -16.52
N VAL A 18 -16.30 1.07 -15.29
CA VAL A 18 -16.38 -0.35 -14.90
C VAL A 18 -17.59 -0.60 -14.00
N ASP A 19 -18.20 -1.78 -14.14
CA ASP A 19 -19.36 -2.17 -13.31
C ASP A 19 -18.95 -2.76 -11.95
N MET A 20 -17.76 -3.36 -11.87
CA MET A 20 -17.28 -4.07 -10.69
C MET A 20 -15.75 -4.11 -10.63
N LEU A 21 -15.21 -4.11 -9.40
CA LEU A 21 -13.77 -4.16 -9.14
C LEU A 21 -13.35 -5.51 -8.53
N PHE A 22 -12.44 -6.21 -9.20
CA PHE A 22 -11.68 -7.35 -8.66
C PHE A 22 -10.18 -7.03 -8.69
N ALA A 23 -9.78 -5.99 -7.96
CA ALA A 23 -8.42 -5.44 -7.99
C ALA A 23 -7.86 -5.19 -6.58
N ALA A 24 -8.07 -6.13 -5.64
CA ALA A 24 -7.55 -6.08 -4.26
C ALA A 24 -7.69 -4.68 -3.61
N LEU A 25 -8.90 -4.12 -3.63
CA LEU A 25 -9.19 -2.83 -3.01
C LEU A 25 -9.50 -3.04 -1.52
N THR A 26 -8.62 -2.58 -0.64
CA THR A 26 -8.86 -2.60 0.81
C THR A 26 -10.08 -1.76 1.16
N LYS A 27 -11.03 -2.36 1.87
CA LYS A 27 -12.19 -1.67 2.46
C LYS A 27 -11.71 -0.81 3.62
N THR A 28 -11.99 0.49 3.56
CA THR A 28 -11.79 1.43 4.67
C THR A 28 -13.10 2.15 4.96
N ALA A 29 -13.23 2.79 6.14
CA ALA A 29 -14.44 3.54 6.48
C ALA A 29 -14.75 4.64 5.46
N ASP A 30 -13.72 5.34 4.94
CA ASP A 30 -13.91 6.40 3.95
C ASP A 30 -14.32 5.84 2.59
N ARG A 31 -13.68 4.77 2.12
CA ARG A 31 -14.04 4.13 0.85
C ARG A 31 -15.45 3.53 0.88
N ALA A 32 -15.87 3.00 2.04
CA ALA A 32 -17.20 2.45 2.23
C ALA A 32 -18.32 3.51 2.22
N LYS A 33 -17.99 4.81 2.33
CA LYS A 33 -18.94 5.91 2.11
C LYS A 33 -19.16 6.19 0.62
N GLU A 34 -18.21 5.80 -0.23
CA GLU A 34 -18.23 6.11 -1.67
C GLU A 34 -18.77 4.98 -2.53
N VAL A 35 -18.50 3.73 -2.14
CA VAL A 35 -18.84 2.54 -2.94
C VAL A 35 -19.31 1.39 -2.05
N LEU A 36 -20.09 0.48 -2.62
CA LEU A 36 -20.55 -0.73 -1.94
C LEU A 36 -19.47 -1.82 -2.02
N PHE A 37 -19.22 -2.48 -0.89
CA PHE A 37 -18.36 -3.66 -0.80
C PHE A 37 -19.20 -4.91 -0.57
N VAL A 38 -18.91 -5.97 -1.32
CA VAL A 38 -19.48 -7.30 -1.05
C VAL A 38 -18.96 -7.79 0.30
N VAL A 39 -19.86 -8.31 1.12
CA VAL A 39 -19.56 -8.89 2.44
C VAL A 39 -20.09 -10.33 2.52
N PRO A 40 -19.38 -11.26 3.19
CA PRO A 40 -18.07 -11.07 3.84
C PRO A 40 -16.92 -10.85 2.82
N SER A 41 -15.82 -10.25 3.27
CA SER A 41 -14.65 -10.03 2.43
C SER A 41 -14.05 -11.36 1.97
N TYR A 42 -13.69 -11.46 0.69
CA TYR A 42 -13.11 -12.67 0.10
C TYR A 42 -11.63 -12.89 0.47
N TYR A 43 -10.94 -11.83 0.92
CA TYR A 43 -9.51 -11.84 1.23
C TYR A 43 -9.20 -10.81 2.32
N SER A 44 -8.18 -11.09 3.13
CA SER A 44 -7.62 -10.17 4.13
C SER A 44 -6.10 -10.11 3.97
N SER A 45 -5.52 -8.92 4.12
CA SER A 45 -4.09 -8.67 4.04
C SER A 45 -3.64 -7.66 5.09
N GLY A 46 -2.39 -7.82 5.54
CA GLY A 46 -1.66 -6.80 6.29
C GLY A 46 -0.66 -6.07 5.39
N ALA A 47 -0.13 -4.96 5.90
CA ALA A 47 0.97 -4.24 5.28
C ALA A 47 2.32 -4.69 5.85
N SER A 48 3.31 -4.80 4.97
CA SER A 48 4.70 -5.12 5.33
C SER A 48 5.67 -4.18 4.63
N LEU A 49 6.78 -3.90 5.31
CA LEU A 49 7.90 -3.14 4.78
C LEU A 49 8.93 -4.08 4.14
N PHE A 50 9.52 -3.63 3.03
CA PHE A 50 10.57 -4.34 2.31
C PHE A 50 11.73 -3.40 2.03
N ALA A 51 12.96 -3.89 2.17
CA ALA A 51 14.17 -3.15 1.82
C ALA A 51 15.19 -4.11 1.20
N LEU A 52 16.15 -3.55 0.46
CA LEU A 52 17.31 -4.32 0.01
C LEU A 52 18.09 -4.84 1.23
N GLN A 53 18.73 -6.01 1.10
CA GLN A 53 19.42 -6.64 2.24
C GLN A 53 20.45 -5.71 2.91
N ASN A 54 21.20 -4.94 2.12
CA ASN A 54 22.17 -3.96 2.63
C ASN A 54 21.52 -2.71 3.28
N LYS A 55 20.20 -2.57 3.21
CA LYS A 55 19.38 -1.51 3.83
C LYS A 55 18.30 -2.07 4.76
N ALA A 56 18.37 -3.35 5.14
CA ALA A 56 17.34 -4.02 5.92
C ALA A 56 16.99 -3.30 7.24
N ALA A 57 17.96 -2.64 7.86
CA ALA A 57 17.75 -1.83 9.07
C ALA A 57 16.70 -0.71 8.88
N ASN A 58 16.54 -0.18 7.67
CA ASN A 58 15.57 0.87 7.35
C ASN A 58 14.11 0.35 7.32
N ALA A 59 13.91 -0.97 7.33
CA ALA A 59 12.61 -1.63 7.29
C ALA A 59 12.45 -2.64 8.45
N ALA A 60 13.23 -2.49 9.53
CA ALA A 60 13.18 -3.41 10.67
C ALA A 60 11.85 -3.33 11.44
N ASP A 61 11.28 -2.13 11.53
CA ASP A 61 9.98 -1.87 12.15
C ASP A 61 9.35 -0.58 11.58
N TRP A 62 8.14 -0.27 12.02
CA TRP A 62 7.42 0.94 11.58
C TRP A 62 8.04 2.26 12.08
N GLY A 63 8.89 2.23 13.10
CA GLY A 63 9.65 3.39 13.55
C GLY A 63 10.85 3.66 12.65
N ALA A 64 11.44 2.62 12.06
CA ALA A 64 12.62 2.69 11.21
C ALA A 64 12.41 3.53 9.93
N ILE A 65 11.16 3.67 9.48
CA ILE A 65 10.83 4.44 8.25
C ILE A 65 10.73 5.95 8.48
N LYS A 66 10.85 6.43 9.72
CA LYS A 66 10.79 7.87 10.01
C LYS A 66 11.91 8.63 9.31
N GLY A 67 11.54 9.59 8.46
CA GLY A 67 12.46 10.35 7.62
C GLY A 67 13.10 9.56 6.48
N GLN A 68 12.74 8.28 6.30
CA GLN A 68 13.18 7.48 5.16
C GLN A 68 12.34 7.77 3.93
N LYS A 69 12.96 7.66 2.76
CA LYS A 69 12.24 7.68 1.49
C LYS A 69 11.59 6.31 1.25
N VAL A 70 10.27 6.28 1.31
CA VAL A 70 9.47 5.05 1.11
C VAL A 70 8.73 5.13 -0.22
N CYS A 71 8.95 4.18 -1.10
CA CYS A 71 8.15 4.07 -2.33
C CYS A 71 6.76 3.51 -2.01
N SER A 72 5.72 4.16 -2.52
CA SER A 72 4.34 3.69 -2.38
C SER A 72 3.52 3.94 -3.66
N LEU A 73 2.48 3.13 -3.88
CA LEU A 73 1.54 3.37 -4.99
C LEU A 73 0.66 4.58 -4.68
N ALA A 74 0.44 5.43 -5.67
CA ALA A 74 -0.47 6.56 -5.57
C ALA A 74 -1.90 6.06 -5.28
N GLY A 75 -2.56 6.67 -4.29
CA GLY A 75 -3.91 6.26 -3.86
C GLY A 75 -3.94 5.01 -2.97
N TYR A 76 -2.78 4.49 -2.56
CA TYR A 76 -2.71 3.44 -1.57
C TYR A 76 -3.19 3.92 -0.19
N TYR A 77 -3.95 3.07 0.50
CA TYR A 77 -4.79 3.50 1.61
C TYR A 77 -4.01 3.85 2.89
N LEU A 78 -2.79 3.32 3.07
CA LEU A 78 -1.94 3.64 4.21
C LEU A 78 -1.06 4.87 3.99
N ASN A 79 -1.03 5.46 2.78
CA ASN A 79 -0.20 6.64 2.51
C ASN A 79 -0.39 7.78 3.55
N PRO A 80 -1.62 8.10 4.00
CA PRO A 80 -1.82 9.07 5.08
C PRO A 80 -1.12 8.66 6.38
N ASP A 81 -1.21 7.40 6.79
CA ASP A 81 -0.61 6.89 8.03
C ASP A 81 0.91 6.82 7.92
N LEU A 82 1.47 6.38 6.79
CA LEU A 82 2.91 6.38 6.55
C LEU A 82 3.50 7.78 6.72
N LYS A 83 2.83 8.80 6.16
CA LYS A 83 3.25 10.20 6.27
C LYS A 83 3.09 10.75 7.68
N THR A 84 1.90 10.59 8.27
CA THR A 84 1.53 11.33 9.49
C THR A 84 1.91 10.58 10.78
N LYS A 85 1.68 9.26 10.82
CA LYS A 85 1.94 8.43 11.99
C LYS A 85 3.39 7.96 12.05
N TYR A 86 3.94 7.57 10.90
CA TYR A 86 5.29 6.99 10.84
C TYR A 86 6.35 7.96 10.31
N GLY A 87 5.97 9.13 9.82
CA GLY A 87 6.89 10.19 9.40
C GLY A 87 7.73 9.82 8.18
N ALA A 88 7.25 8.93 7.32
CA ALA A 88 7.91 8.55 6.09
C ALA A 88 7.83 9.67 5.03
N ASP A 89 8.91 9.83 4.27
CA ASP A 89 8.94 10.68 3.08
C ASP A 89 8.51 9.84 1.86
N LEU A 90 7.24 9.97 1.44
CA LEU A 90 6.71 9.09 0.40
C LEU A 90 7.12 9.53 -1.00
N VAL A 91 7.70 8.60 -1.74
CA VAL A 91 7.85 8.64 -3.20
C VAL A 91 6.66 7.91 -3.79
N GLU A 92 5.58 8.65 -4.06
CA GLU A 92 4.37 8.07 -4.68
C GLU A 92 4.55 7.86 -6.18
N VAL A 93 4.25 6.65 -6.65
CA VAL A 93 4.38 6.23 -8.05
C VAL A 93 3.06 5.66 -8.57
N PRO A 94 2.77 5.75 -9.89
CA PRO A 94 1.49 5.32 -10.42
C PRO A 94 1.28 3.80 -10.37
N ASP A 95 2.34 3.01 -10.58
CA ASP A 95 2.27 1.56 -10.69
C ASP A 95 3.54 0.87 -10.14
N GLU A 96 3.49 -0.46 -10.09
CA GLU A 96 4.57 -1.31 -9.55
C GLU A 96 5.84 -1.28 -10.41
N ALA A 97 5.72 -1.07 -11.73
CA ALA A 97 6.88 -0.96 -12.62
C ALA A 97 7.66 0.32 -12.30
N ALA A 98 6.96 1.46 -12.19
CA ALA A 98 7.54 2.72 -11.75
C ALA A 98 8.11 2.62 -10.33
N MET A 99 7.47 1.83 -9.44
CA MET A 99 8.01 1.55 -8.11
C MET A 99 9.37 0.86 -8.18
N LEU A 100 9.46 -0.20 -8.98
CA LEU A 100 10.69 -0.95 -9.17
C LEU A 100 11.79 -0.08 -9.77
N ASP A 101 11.46 0.75 -10.77
CA ASP A 101 12.41 1.67 -11.39
C ASP A 101 12.98 2.65 -10.37
N LYS A 102 12.11 3.26 -9.54
CA LYS A 102 12.52 4.16 -8.45
C LYS A 102 13.36 3.45 -7.41
N TRP A 103 13.02 2.21 -7.09
CA TRP A 103 13.76 1.43 -6.11
C TRP A 103 15.15 1.05 -6.61
N VAL A 104 15.27 0.58 -7.87
CA VAL A 104 16.55 0.24 -8.51
C VAL A 104 17.43 1.48 -8.70
N ALA A 105 16.83 2.62 -9.05
CA ALA A 105 17.55 3.90 -9.15
C ALA A 105 18.04 4.41 -7.77
N GLY A 106 17.51 3.89 -6.67
CA GLY A 106 17.84 4.31 -5.31
C GLY A 106 17.10 5.56 -4.85
N ASP A 107 16.05 5.97 -5.56
CA ASP A 107 15.22 7.13 -5.21
C ASP A 107 14.44 6.89 -3.90
N CYS A 108 14.20 5.63 -3.55
CA CYS A 108 13.64 5.19 -2.27
C CYS A 108 14.43 4.00 -1.71
N SER A 109 14.45 3.87 -0.37
CA SER A 109 15.21 2.84 0.35
C SER A 109 14.34 1.71 0.89
N VAL A 110 13.03 1.95 0.98
CA VAL A 110 12.03 1.02 1.52
C VAL A 110 10.82 1.02 0.57
N GLY A 111 10.24 -0.15 0.32
CA GLY A 111 8.95 -0.32 -0.33
C GLY A 111 7.93 -0.93 0.63
N GLU A 112 6.65 -0.83 0.31
CA GLU A 112 5.57 -1.47 1.05
C GLU A 112 4.73 -2.36 0.12
N LEU A 113 4.33 -3.54 0.60
CA LEU A 113 3.40 -4.43 -0.10
C LEU A 113 2.36 -5.01 0.88
N CYS A 114 1.13 -5.21 0.40
CA CYS A 114 0.10 -6.00 1.08
C CYS A 114 0.43 -7.49 1.02
N VAL A 115 0.63 -8.16 2.16
CA VAL A 115 0.93 -9.61 2.25
C VAL A 115 -0.13 -10.36 3.08
N TYR A 116 -0.28 -11.65 2.78
CA TYR A 116 -1.22 -12.60 3.36
C TYR A 116 -0.81 -13.14 4.77
N LEU A 117 -1.81 -13.15 5.67
CA LEU A 117 -2.07 -13.93 6.92
C LEU A 117 -1.07 -14.12 8.10
N ALA A 118 -1.66 -14.02 9.30
CA ALA A 118 -1.21 -14.31 10.68
C ALA A 118 -0.63 -15.74 10.90
N PRO A 119 0.04 -16.08 12.04
CA PRO A 119 0.42 -15.31 13.25
C PRO A 119 1.94 -15.05 13.36
N ALA A 120 2.69 -15.13 12.25
CA ALA A 120 4.15 -15.01 12.25
C ALA A 120 4.70 -13.58 12.06
N CYS A 121 3.84 -12.55 12.07
CA CYS A 121 4.29 -11.15 12.07
C CYS A 121 4.73 -10.67 13.47
N THR A 122 5.51 -11.48 14.17
CA THR A 122 6.17 -11.12 15.43
C THR A 122 7.60 -10.61 15.23
N GLY A 123 8.06 -10.44 13.97
CA GLY A 123 9.47 -10.15 13.68
C GLY A 123 9.78 -8.92 12.82
N VAL A 124 8.84 -8.39 12.03
CA VAL A 124 9.04 -7.16 11.25
C VAL A 124 7.70 -6.44 11.24
N GLY A 125 7.70 -5.17 11.67
CA GLY A 125 6.49 -4.42 11.98
C GLY A 125 5.38 -4.60 10.92
N SER A 126 4.31 -5.30 11.28
CA SER A 126 3.05 -5.37 10.52
C SER A 126 2.05 -4.38 11.11
N ALA A 127 1.53 -3.45 10.31
CA ALA A 127 0.49 -2.52 10.74
C ALA A 127 -0.83 -3.17 10.35
N ASN A 128 -1.59 -3.59 11.36
CA ASN A 128 -2.96 -4.03 11.15
C ASN A 128 -3.79 -2.81 10.77
N ALA A 129 -4.27 -2.78 9.53
CA ALA A 129 -5.39 -1.95 9.14
C ALA A 129 -6.64 -2.49 9.86
N SER A 130 -7.04 -1.80 10.93
CA SER A 130 -8.30 -2.06 11.65
C SER A 130 -9.36 -1.08 11.17
#